data_AF-A0A1Y1WRG5-F1
#
_entry.id   AF-A0A1Y1WRG5-F1
#
_cell.length_a   1.000
_cell.length_b   1.000
_cell.length_c   1.000
_cell.angle_alpha   90.00
_cell.angle_beta   90.00
_cell.angle_gamma   90.00
#
_symmetry.space_group_name_H-M   'P 1'
#
loop_
_entity.id
_entity.type
_entity.pdbx_description
1 polymer ?
#
loop_
_entity_poly.entity_id
_entity_poly.type
_entity_poly.pdbx_seq_one_letter_code
_entity_poly.pdbx_strand_id
1 'polypeptide(L)'
;MLYLYIIFILSFFEMISSTPLNAEYFGTFKYTNYTIDDIKNLKVKTCKTDSDCPELSNGCELYTRWDGIEDKEYHLCDMTYMCHENSTCLLLHNTSTYYINIQEIEYGITFINNNTLEHKEVQNNDKIILHSCDKSMYKHNLCKTDTCLNSSNCYSNLCYHDTCIRNKDYPSYICRIDWSEEKGEPIMSCKYANGEKCSISSDCDQFNVCDDLYEVCTYPMIAESHHKNKFPDYVFFFGVSMTVIIVIALVVLSSLFVMSCIYVAIDELKNILFNITDDYRQLESTN
;
A
#
# COMPACT_ATOMS: atom_id res chain seq x y z
N MET A 1 -25.92 22.57 14.43
CA MET A 1 -24.50 22.27 14.77
C MET A 1 -24.27 20.78 15.00
N LEU A 2 -24.88 20.15 16.03
CA LEU A 2 -24.70 18.71 16.30
C LEU A 2 -25.03 17.79 15.09
N TYR A 3 -26.12 18.09 14.39
CA TYR A 3 -26.55 17.31 13.21
C TYR A 3 -25.54 17.35 12.05
N LEU A 4 -24.91 18.50 11.80
CA LEU A 4 -23.86 18.64 10.79
C LEU A 4 -22.60 17.84 11.17
N TYR A 5 -22.28 17.76 12.46
CA TYR A 5 -21.14 17.00 12.96
C TYR A 5 -21.34 15.48 12.81
N ILE A 6 -22.56 14.99 13.07
CA ILE A 6 -22.91 13.58 12.88
C ILE A 6 -22.85 13.20 11.40
N ILE A 7 -23.38 14.05 10.50
CA ILE A 7 -23.29 13.81 9.05
C ILE A 7 -21.81 13.75 8.61
N PHE A 8 -20.97 14.67 9.10
CA PHE A 8 -19.56 14.69 8.75
C PHE A 8 -18.83 13.42 9.21
N ILE A 9 -19.11 12.95 10.44
CA ILE A 9 -18.57 11.69 10.97
C ILE A 9 -19.03 10.49 10.14
N LEU A 10 -20.32 10.41 9.80
CA LEU A 10 -20.85 9.30 9.00
C LEU A 10 -20.26 9.30 7.58
N SER A 11 -20.15 10.46 6.93
CA SER A 11 -19.50 10.57 5.63
C SER A 11 -18.01 10.23 5.67
N PHE A 12 -17.34 10.51 6.79
CA PHE A 12 -15.94 10.14 7.00
C PHE A 12 -15.78 8.62 7.19
N PHE A 13 -16.69 7.97 7.93
CA PHE A 13 -16.71 6.52 8.05
C PHE A 13 -17.04 5.82 6.73
N GLU A 14 -17.99 6.34 5.95
CA GLU A 14 -18.30 5.80 4.63
C GLU A 14 -17.11 5.93 3.68
N MET A 15 -16.43 7.09 3.68
CA MET A 15 -15.22 7.33 2.87
C MET A 15 -14.06 6.41 3.27
N ILE A 16 -13.90 6.08 4.56
CA ILE A 16 -12.91 5.11 5.04
C ILE A 16 -13.30 3.68 4.65
N SER A 17 -14.60 3.36 4.62
CA SER A 17 -15.08 2.01 4.30
C SER A 17 -15.05 1.68 2.81
N SER A 18 -15.10 2.70 1.95
CA SER A 18 -14.97 2.53 0.49
C SER A 18 -13.50 2.36 0.10
N THR A 19 -12.93 1.20 0.40
CA THR A 19 -11.69 0.76 -0.25
C THR A 19 -11.99 0.42 -1.72
N PRO A 20 -11.12 0.81 -2.67
CA PRO A 20 -11.44 0.81 -4.10
C PRO A 20 -11.47 -0.57 -4.78
N LEU A 21 -11.28 -1.68 -4.05
CA LEU A 21 -11.11 -3.01 -4.64
C LEU A 21 -12.41 -3.84 -4.61
N ASN A 22 -13.51 -3.28 -5.13
CA ASN A 22 -14.72 -4.08 -5.41
C ASN A 22 -14.64 -4.84 -6.75
N ALA A 23 -13.55 -4.65 -7.51
CA ALA A 23 -13.18 -5.52 -8.62
C ALA A 23 -12.02 -6.41 -8.14
N GLU A 24 -12.22 -7.74 -8.11
CA GLU A 24 -11.13 -8.70 -7.88
C GLU A 24 -10.13 -8.56 -9.03
N TYR A 25 -9.03 -7.84 -8.82
CA TYR A 25 -7.86 -7.92 -9.71
C TYR A 25 -7.23 -9.28 -9.45
N PHE A 26 -7.49 -10.25 -10.33
CA PHE A 26 -6.81 -11.54 -10.30
C PHE A 26 -5.83 -11.65 -11.45
N GLY A 27 -4.60 -12.07 -11.14
CA GLY A 27 -3.65 -12.55 -12.14
C GLY A 27 -3.93 -14.00 -12.50
N THR A 28 -3.31 -14.49 -13.57
CA THR A 28 -3.40 -15.90 -13.97
C THR A 28 -2.03 -16.54 -13.99
N PHE A 29 -1.95 -17.82 -13.62
CA PHE A 29 -0.68 -18.54 -13.64
C PHE A 29 -0.85 -19.97 -14.17
N LYS A 30 0.25 -20.56 -14.63
CA LYS A 30 0.32 -21.96 -15.07
C LYS A 30 1.50 -22.65 -14.38
N TYR A 31 1.27 -23.83 -13.80
CA TYR A 31 2.35 -24.67 -13.28
C TYR A 31 3.25 -25.13 -14.42
N THR A 32 4.55 -25.15 -14.18
CA THR A 32 5.55 -25.63 -15.14
C THR A 32 6.34 -26.79 -14.54
N ASN A 33 7.10 -27.49 -15.39
CA ASN A 33 8.10 -28.46 -14.94
C ASN A 33 9.52 -27.87 -14.91
N TYR A 34 9.67 -26.55 -15.06
CA TYR A 34 10.96 -25.89 -15.05
C TYR A 34 11.39 -25.52 -13.64
N THR A 35 12.64 -25.78 -13.32
CA THR A 35 13.32 -25.26 -12.13
C THR A 35 13.91 -23.88 -12.40
N ILE A 36 14.35 -23.17 -11.35
CA ILE A 36 15.01 -21.87 -11.51
C ILE A 36 16.25 -21.96 -12.42
N ASP A 37 16.97 -23.08 -12.37
CA ASP A 37 18.16 -23.29 -13.20
C ASP A 37 17.79 -23.55 -14.67
N ASP A 38 16.68 -24.24 -14.93
CA ASP A 38 16.15 -24.36 -16.28
C ASP A 38 15.83 -22.97 -16.85
N ILE A 39 15.15 -22.13 -16.06
CA ILE A 39 14.77 -20.77 -16.48
C ILE A 39 16.00 -19.89 -16.76
N LYS A 40 17.02 -19.92 -15.90
CA LYS A 40 18.28 -19.17 -16.12
C LYS A 40 19.00 -19.58 -17.40
N ASN A 41 18.84 -20.83 -17.83
CA ASN A 41 19.44 -21.37 -19.04
C ASN A 41 18.55 -21.24 -20.29
N LEU A 42 17.31 -20.76 -20.16
CA LEU A 42 16.44 -20.52 -21.30
C LEU A 42 17.03 -19.43 -22.19
N LYS A 43 17.07 -19.70 -23.50
CA LYS A 43 17.47 -18.71 -24.50
C LYS A 43 16.29 -17.80 -24.80
N VAL A 44 16.49 -16.49 -24.62
CA VAL A 44 15.51 -15.48 -25.03
C VAL A 44 15.35 -15.54 -26.55
N LYS A 45 14.11 -15.67 -27.01
CA LYS A 45 13.77 -15.85 -28.43
C LYS A 45 13.19 -14.55 -28.99
N THR A 46 13.70 -14.13 -30.14
CA THR A 46 13.10 -13.03 -30.92
C THR A 46 11.86 -13.52 -31.64
N CYS A 47 10.88 -12.63 -31.82
CA CYS A 47 9.59 -12.97 -32.43
C CYS A 47 9.13 -11.86 -33.38
N LYS A 48 8.18 -12.18 -34.26
CA LYS A 48 7.42 -11.20 -35.05
C LYS A 48 5.94 -11.22 -34.69
N THR A 49 5.46 -12.38 -34.27
CA THR A 49 4.08 -12.64 -33.86
C THR A 49 4.06 -13.59 -32.66
N ASP A 50 2.94 -13.67 -31.95
CA ASP A 50 2.77 -14.60 -30.83
C ASP A 50 2.99 -16.07 -31.23
N SER A 51 2.73 -16.41 -32.50
CA SER A 51 2.93 -17.76 -33.02
C SER A 51 4.40 -18.18 -33.11
N ASP A 52 5.33 -17.22 -33.09
CA ASP A 52 6.77 -17.52 -33.05
C ASP A 52 7.22 -17.93 -31.65
N CYS A 53 6.42 -17.68 -30.63
CA CYS A 53 6.79 -17.89 -29.23
C CYS A 53 6.52 -19.31 -28.73
N PRO A 54 7.33 -19.80 -27.78
CA PRO A 54 7.10 -21.12 -27.18
C PRO A 54 5.79 -21.12 -26.39
N GLU A 55 5.22 -22.31 -26.17
CA GLU A 55 3.94 -22.46 -25.43
C GLU A 55 3.99 -21.86 -24.01
N LEU A 56 5.18 -21.83 -23.40
CA LEU A 56 5.41 -21.28 -22.06
C LEU A 56 5.92 -19.84 -22.17
N SER A 57 5.15 -18.99 -22.84
CA SER A 57 5.40 -17.55 -22.97
C SER A 57 4.08 -16.79 -22.99
N ASN A 58 4.14 -15.48 -22.79
CA ASN A 58 3.01 -14.56 -22.81
C ASN A 58 2.75 -13.93 -24.20
N GLY A 59 3.35 -14.47 -25.26
CA GLY A 59 3.31 -13.88 -26.60
C GLY A 59 4.53 -13.03 -26.92
N CYS A 60 4.44 -12.25 -27.99
CA CYS A 60 5.51 -11.43 -28.54
C CYS A 60 5.37 -9.97 -28.09
N GLU A 61 6.32 -9.50 -27.28
CA GLU A 61 6.29 -8.16 -26.67
C GLU A 61 7.42 -7.28 -27.21
N LEU A 62 7.18 -5.97 -27.26
CA LEU A 62 8.17 -4.96 -27.64
C LEU A 62 8.93 -4.48 -26.40
N TYR A 63 10.25 -4.69 -26.40
CA TYR A 63 11.14 -4.15 -25.39
C TYR A 63 11.99 -3.04 -25.99
N THR A 64 12.14 -1.94 -25.25
CA THR A 64 13.02 -0.83 -25.61
C THR A 64 14.24 -0.80 -24.69
N ARG A 65 15.43 -0.59 -25.26
CA ARG A 65 16.66 -0.40 -24.50
C ARG A 65 17.47 0.76 -25.07
N TRP A 66 17.81 1.70 -24.20
CA TRP A 66 18.75 2.77 -24.49
C TRP A 66 20.18 2.22 -24.64
N ASP A 67 20.83 2.49 -25.77
CA ASP A 67 22.21 2.06 -26.02
C ASP A 67 23.27 3.14 -25.79
N GLY A 68 22.86 4.31 -25.31
CA GLY A 68 23.70 5.50 -25.19
C GLY A 68 23.43 6.57 -26.24
N ILE A 69 22.79 6.22 -27.35
CA ILE A 69 22.54 7.09 -28.51
C ILE A 69 21.05 7.15 -28.83
N GLU A 70 20.41 5.99 -28.93
CA GLU A 70 18.99 5.86 -29.25
C GLU A 70 18.35 4.68 -28.51
N ASP A 71 17.02 4.69 -28.43
CA ASP A 71 16.26 3.55 -27.95
C ASP A 71 16.19 2.49 -29.05
N LYS A 72 16.78 1.32 -28.78
CA LYS A 72 16.68 0.15 -29.64
C LYS A 72 15.48 -0.69 -29.28
N GLU A 73 14.72 -1.05 -30.29
CA GLU A 73 13.53 -1.89 -30.19
C GLU A 73 13.86 -3.37 -30.43
N TYR A 74 13.35 -4.23 -29.55
CA TYR A 74 13.51 -5.68 -29.61
C TYR A 74 12.15 -6.35 -29.45
N HIS A 75 11.73 -7.12 -30.45
CA HIS A 75 10.57 -8.00 -30.31
C HIS A 75 10.99 -9.35 -29.74
N LEU A 76 10.63 -9.62 -28.49
CA LEU A 76 11.04 -10.80 -27.73
C LEU A 76 9.82 -11.52 -27.18
N CYS A 77 9.91 -12.84 -27.06
CA CYS A 77 8.84 -13.62 -26.42
C CYS A 77 8.83 -13.34 -24.92
N ASP A 78 7.77 -12.69 -24.42
CA ASP A 78 7.66 -12.37 -23.00
C ASP A 78 7.54 -13.66 -22.17
N MET A 79 8.30 -13.69 -21.09
CA MET A 79 8.50 -14.83 -20.23
C MET A 79 8.73 -14.30 -18.82
N THR A 80 7.69 -14.38 -17.99
CA THR A 80 7.78 -14.01 -16.57
C THR A 80 7.42 -15.21 -15.72
N TYR A 81 8.37 -15.66 -14.91
CA TYR A 81 8.22 -16.80 -14.02
C TYR A 81 8.41 -16.40 -12.57
N MET A 82 7.72 -17.09 -11.68
CA MET A 82 7.97 -17.03 -10.25
C MET A 82 8.48 -18.39 -9.75
N CYS A 83 9.57 -18.40 -9.00
CA CYS A 83 10.31 -19.63 -8.65
C CYS A 83 10.71 -19.64 -7.17
N HIS A 84 10.97 -20.83 -6.63
CA HIS A 84 11.84 -21.03 -5.46
C HIS A 84 13.08 -21.81 -5.88
N GLU A 85 14.14 -21.81 -5.08
CA GLU A 85 15.41 -22.48 -5.44
C GLU A 85 15.24 -23.99 -5.67
N ASN A 86 14.42 -24.66 -4.86
CA ASN A 86 14.26 -26.12 -4.87
C ASN A 86 12.86 -26.57 -5.33
N SER A 87 12.17 -25.75 -6.12
CA SER A 87 10.84 -26.07 -6.64
C SER A 87 10.73 -25.81 -8.13
N THR A 88 9.64 -26.31 -8.71
CA THR A 88 9.21 -25.87 -10.04
C THR A 88 8.69 -24.44 -10.00
N CYS A 89 8.85 -23.73 -11.12
CA CYS A 89 8.39 -22.37 -11.31
C CYS A 89 6.94 -22.31 -11.81
N LEU A 90 6.30 -21.16 -11.58
CA LEU A 90 5.02 -20.77 -12.13
C LEU A 90 5.22 -19.80 -13.29
N LEU A 91 4.57 -20.02 -14.42
CA LEU A 91 4.49 -19.03 -15.50
C LEU A 91 3.37 -18.04 -15.17
N LEU A 92 3.67 -16.75 -15.16
CA LEU A 92 2.70 -15.69 -14.90
C LEU A 92 2.14 -15.16 -16.22
N HIS A 93 0.82 -15.18 -16.37
CA HIS A 93 0.10 -14.74 -17.56
C HIS A 93 -0.65 -13.42 -17.32
N ASN A 94 -0.65 -12.55 -18.34
CA ASN A 94 -1.41 -11.29 -18.42
C ASN A 94 -1.06 -10.21 -17.37
N THR A 95 -0.20 -10.51 -16.39
CA THR A 95 0.28 -9.52 -15.43
C THR A 95 1.77 -9.73 -15.17
N SER A 96 2.56 -8.67 -15.37
CA SER A 96 3.96 -8.61 -14.93
C SER A 96 4.07 -8.19 -13.46
N THR A 97 2.95 -7.74 -12.87
CA THR A 97 2.83 -7.32 -11.48
C THR A 97 1.99 -8.32 -10.69
N TYR A 98 2.46 -8.66 -9.48
CA TYR A 98 1.81 -9.56 -8.52
C TYR A 98 1.45 -8.84 -7.21
N TYR A 99 1.59 -7.53 -7.22
CA TYR A 99 1.14 -6.61 -6.18
C TYR A 99 0.74 -5.30 -6.84
N ILE A 100 -0.05 -4.50 -6.13
CA ILE A 100 -0.41 -3.13 -6.49
C ILE A 100 -0.03 -2.20 -5.36
N ASN A 101 0.27 -0.94 -5.68
CA ASN A 101 0.47 0.09 -4.66
C ASN A 101 -0.82 0.89 -4.47
N ILE A 102 -1.33 0.93 -3.24
CA ILE A 102 -2.47 1.77 -2.88
C ILE A 102 -2.02 2.64 -1.70
N GLN A 103 -1.91 3.95 -1.94
CA GLN A 103 -1.57 4.93 -0.89
C GLN A 103 -0.29 4.56 -0.12
N GLU A 104 0.79 4.24 -0.84
CA GLU A 104 2.09 3.85 -0.24
C GLU A 104 2.07 2.51 0.51
N ILE A 105 1.00 1.72 0.36
CA ILE A 105 0.90 0.36 0.88
C ILE A 105 1.03 -0.62 -0.28
N GLU A 106 1.92 -1.59 -0.13
CA GLU A 106 1.99 -2.75 -1.00
C GLU A 106 0.82 -3.69 -0.74
N TYR A 107 0.06 -4.02 -1.79
CA TYR A 107 -1.06 -4.93 -1.71
C TYR A 107 -0.86 -6.11 -2.66
N GLY A 108 -0.58 -7.28 -2.09
CA GLY A 108 -0.47 -8.55 -2.82
C GLY A 108 -1.81 -9.01 -3.37
N ILE A 109 -1.86 -9.35 -4.66
CA ILE A 109 -3.09 -9.81 -5.32
C ILE A 109 -3.13 -11.33 -5.46
N THR A 110 -4.34 -11.88 -5.54
CA THR A 110 -4.58 -13.30 -5.78
C THR A 110 -4.37 -13.65 -7.25
N PHE A 111 -3.82 -14.84 -7.49
CA PHE A 111 -3.65 -15.47 -8.79
C PHE A 111 -4.47 -16.74 -8.87
N ILE A 112 -5.04 -17.00 -10.04
CA ILE A 112 -5.87 -18.17 -10.32
C ILE A 112 -5.16 -19.05 -11.34
N ASN A 113 -5.18 -20.37 -11.12
CA ASN A 113 -4.64 -21.32 -12.08
C ASN A 113 -5.43 -21.24 -13.39
N ASN A 114 -4.73 -21.07 -14.52
CA ASN A 114 -5.35 -20.95 -15.83
C ASN A 114 -6.26 -22.16 -16.16
N ASN A 115 -5.89 -23.37 -15.72
CA ASN A 115 -6.70 -24.57 -15.93
C ASN A 115 -8.06 -24.51 -15.21
N THR A 116 -8.18 -23.77 -14.10
CA THR A 116 -9.42 -23.65 -13.33
C THR A 116 -10.41 -22.69 -14.00
N LEU A 117 -9.93 -21.66 -14.71
CA LEU A 117 -10.79 -20.71 -15.41
C LEU A 117 -11.65 -21.38 -16.50
N GLU A 118 -11.17 -22.48 -17.08
CA GLU A 118 -11.91 -23.27 -18.06
C GLU A 118 -13.15 -23.97 -17.46
N HIS A 119 -13.23 -24.10 -16.13
CA HIS A 119 -14.28 -24.86 -15.43
C HIS A 119 -15.30 -23.99 -14.67
N LYS A 120 -15.27 -22.66 -14.85
CA LYS A 120 -16.26 -21.64 -14.40
C LYS A 120 -16.52 -21.49 -12.89
N GLU A 121 -16.13 -22.44 -12.04
CA GLU A 121 -16.20 -22.30 -10.58
C GLU A 121 -14.79 -22.30 -9.97
N VAL A 122 -14.31 -21.12 -9.59
CA VAL A 122 -13.03 -20.95 -8.90
C VAL A 122 -13.23 -21.26 -7.43
N GLN A 123 -12.62 -22.33 -6.93
CA GLN A 123 -12.60 -22.61 -5.49
C GLN A 123 -11.45 -21.87 -4.82
N ASN A 124 -11.54 -21.67 -3.50
CA ASN A 124 -10.44 -21.03 -2.75
C ASN A 124 -9.12 -21.80 -2.83
N ASN A 125 -9.15 -23.09 -3.14
CA ASN A 125 -7.95 -23.91 -3.32
C ASN A 125 -7.26 -23.66 -4.66
N ASP A 126 -7.95 -23.02 -5.61
CA ASP A 126 -7.40 -22.64 -6.92
C ASP A 126 -6.74 -21.24 -6.89
N LYS A 127 -6.85 -20.55 -5.75
CA LYS A 127 -6.33 -19.22 -5.49
C LYS A 127 -5.00 -19.30 -4.75
N ILE A 128 -3.98 -18.64 -5.28
CA ILE A 128 -2.67 -18.47 -4.66
C ILE A 128 -2.28 -17.01 -4.61
N ILE A 129 -1.68 -16.56 -3.52
CA ILE A 129 -1.16 -15.21 -3.34
C ILE A 129 0.35 -15.30 -3.52
N LEU A 130 0.83 -14.67 -4.58
CA LEU A 130 2.24 -14.73 -4.99
C LEU A 130 3.12 -13.77 -4.18
N HIS A 131 2.60 -12.58 -3.88
CA HIS A 131 3.29 -11.60 -3.05
C HIS A 131 3.34 -12.04 -1.58
N SER A 132 4.44 -11.74 -0.90
CA SER A 132 4.60 -12.02 0.53
C SER A 132 5.21 -10.82 1.23
N CYS A 133 4.58 -10.35 2.29
CA CYS A 133 5.06 -9.20 3.05
C CYS A 133 6.22 -9.56 3.96
N ASP A 134 7.15 -8.63 4.17
CA ASP A 134 8.02 -8.71 5.34
C ASP A 134 7.23 -8.46 6.63
N LYS A 135 7.58 -9.17 7.69
CA LYS A 135 6.88 -9.08 8.98
C LYS A 135 7.00 -7.69 9.61
N SER A 136 8.10 -6.98 9.38
CA SER A 136 8.30 -5.60 9.84
C SER A 136 7.41 -4.63 9.07
N MET A 137 7.39 -4.72 7.73
CA MET A 137 6.53 -3.89 6.89
C MET A 137 5.04 -4.10 7.21
N TYR A 138 4.61 -5.36 7.37
CA TYR A 138 3.25 -5.70 7.79
C TYR A 138 2.86 -5.04 9.12
N LYS A 139 3.73 -5.10 10.13
CA LYS A 139 3.47 -4.47 11.45
C LYS A 139 3.31 -2.95 11.39
N HIS A 140 3.89 -2.32 10.39
CA HIS A 140 3.81 -0.87 10.18
C HIS A 140 2.73 -0.50 9.14
N ASN A 141 1.89 -1.46 8.72
CA ASN A 141 0.85 -1.28 7.69
C ASN A 141 1.38 -0.82 6.33
N LEU A 142 2.62 -1.15 6.00
CA LEU A 142 3.26 -0.79 4.72
C LEU A 142 3.09 -1.89 3.68
N CYS A 143 2.71 -3.08 4.11
CA CYS A 143 2.45 -4.21 3.24
C CYS A 143 1.26 -5.01 3.75
N LYS A 144 0.41 -5.43 2.83
CA LYS A 144 -0.73 -6.30 3.02
C LYS A 144 -0.89 -7.22 1.81
N THR A 145 -1.62 -8.30 1.96
CA THR A 145 -2.03 -9.13 0.83
C THR A 145 -3.54 -9.33 0.85
N ASP A 146 -4.06 -9.90 -0.22
CA ASP A 146 -5.32 -10.63 -0.15
C ASP A 146 -5.33 -11.62 1.02
N THR A 147 -6.53 -11.94 1.49
CA THR A 147 -6.74 -12.76 2.68
C THR A 147 -6.31 -14.20 2.41
N CYS A 148 -5.27 -14.67 3.09
CA CYS A 148 -4.92 -16.09 3.11
C CYS A 148 -5.74 -16.83 4.17
N LEU A 149 -6.33 -17.97 3.81
CA LEU A 149 -7.07 -18.81 4.76
C LEU A 149 -6.17 -19.85 5.42
N ASN A 150 -5.13 -20.27 4.70
CA ASN A 150 -4.14 -21.23 5.15
C ASN A 150 -2.79 -20.95 4.47
N SER A 151 -1.71 -21.56 4.96
CA SER A 151 -0.38 -21.38 4.39
C SER A 151 -0.27 -21.81 2.93
N SER A 152 -1.06 -22.78 2.46
CA SER A 152 -1.06 -23.20 1.05
C SER A 152 -1.66 -22.17 0.10
N ASN A 153 -2.42 -21.18 0.60
CA ASN A 153 -2.83 -20.02 -0.21
C ASN A 153 -1.66 -19.05 -0.46
N CYS A 154 -0.56 -19.14 0.29
CA CYS A 154 0.60 -18.29 0.12
C CYS A 154 1.69 -19.02 -0.65
N TYR A 155 2.24 -18.38 -1.67
CA TYR A 155 3.36 -18.97 -2.41
C TYR A 155 4.60 -19.20 -1.52
N SER A 156 4.84 -18.32 -0.55
CA SER A 156 5.83 -18.49 0.52
C SER A 156 5.54 -19.63 1.51
N ASN A 157 4.37 -20.26 1.41
CA ASN A 157 3.87 -21.27 2.35
C ASN A 157 3.77 -20.78 3.80
N LEU A 158 3.50 -19.48 4.00
CA LEU A 158 3.34 -18.89 5.34
C LEU A 158 2.22 -17.85 5.38
N CYS A 159 1.10 -18.21 6.00
CA CYS A 159 -0.01 -17.31 6.30
C CYS A 159 0.03 -16.87 7.78
N TYR A 160 0.02 -15.57 8.03
CA TYR A 160 0.08 -14.99 9.37
C TYR A 160 -0.92 -13.84 9.49
N HIS A 161 -1.92 -14.00 10.36
CA HIS A 161 -3.03 -13.05 10.52
C HIS A 161 -3.62 -12.61 9.17
N ASP A 162 -4.04 -13.61 8.39
CA ASP A 162 -4.69 -13.44 7.09
C ASP A 162 -3.82 -12.76 6.01
N THR A 163 -2.53 -12.55 6.27
CA THR A 163 -1.56 -11.99 5.32
C THR A 163 -0.48 -13.02 4.98
N CYS A 164 -0.12 -13.12 3.71
CA CYS A 164 1.03 -13.92 3.31
C CYS A 164 2.32 -13.21 3.72
N ILE A 165 3.11 -13.85 4.57
CA ILE A 165 4.38 -13.31 5.07
C ILE A 165 5.52 -14.08 4.42
N ARG A 166 6.63 -13.40 4.17
CA ARG A 166 7.83 -14.02 3.65
C ARG A 166 8.31 -15.17 4.52
N ASN A 167 8.70 -16.26 3.88
CA ASN A 167 9.34 -17.39 4.50
C ASN A 167 10.85 -17.39 4.23
N LYS A 168 11.65 -17.21 5.28
CA LYS A 168 13.12 -17.10 5.17
C LYS A 168 13.78 -18.37 4.63
N ASP A 169 13.15 -19.52 4.88
CA ASP A 169 13.66 -20.82 4.46
C ASP A 169 13.18 -21.18 3.04
N TYR A 170 12.33 -20.34 2.44
CA TYR A 170 11.70 -20.58 1.15
C TYR A 170 11.53 -19.27 0.36
N PRO A 171 12.66 -18.61 0.00
CA PRO A 171 12.62 -17.32 -0.70
C PRO A 171 12.05 -17.46 -2.11
N SER A 172 11.35 -16.43 -2.55
CA SER A 172 10.74 -16.34 -3.87
C SER A 172 11.58 -15.51 -4.83
N TYR A 173 11.64 -15.93 -6.09
CA TYR A 173 12.37 -15.24 -7.15
C TYR A 173 11.42 -14.92 -8.29
N ILE A 174 11.61 -13.76 -8.90
CA ILE A 174 10.99 -13.40 -10.17
C ILE A 174 12.06 -13.54 -11.24
N CYS A 175 11.77 -14.38 -12.24
CA CYS A 175 12.62 -14.60 -13.39
C CYS A 175 11.98 -14.01 -14.63
N ARG A 176 12.65 -13.05 -15.26
CA ARG A 176 12.19 -12.43 -16.51
C ARG A 176 13.35 -11.98 -17.38
N ILE A 177 13.02 -11.48 -18.56
CA ILE A 177 14.01 -10.92 -19.50
C ILE A 177 14.69 -9.72 -18.85
N ASP A 178 16.02 -9.74 -18.86
CA ASP A 178 16.93 -8.67 -18.44
C ASP A 178 18.06 -8.58 -19.50
N TRP A 179 18.97 -7.62 -19.37
CA TRP A 179 20.07 -7.44 -20.31
C TRP A 179 21.42 -7.69 -19.66
N SER A 180 22.22 -8.54 -20.30
CA SER A 180 23.60 -8.75 -19.88
C SER A 180 24.41 -7.47 -20.12
N GLU A 181 25.04 -6.94 -19.07
CA GLU A 181 25.98 -5.83 -19.18
C GLU A 181 27.22 -6.22 -19.99
N GLU A 182 27.68 -7.47 -19.84
CA GLU A 182 28.89 -7.97 -20.52
C GLU A 182 28.66 -8.26 -22.01
N LYS A 183 27.54 -8.91 -22.35
CA LYS A 183 27.27 -9.37 -23.72
C LYS A 183 26.41 -8.39 -24.53
N GLY A 184 25.69 -7.49 -23.85
CA GLY A 184 24.71 -6.62 -24.51
C GLY A 184 23.47 -7.35 -25.03
N GLU A 185 23.31 -8.64 -24.74
CA GLU A 185 22.22 -9.49 -25.22
C GLU A 185 21.15 -9.71 -24.14
N PRO A 186 19.87 -9.93 -24.53
CA PRO A 186 18.83 -10.27 -23.59
C PRO A 186 19.06 -11.66 -22.99
N ILE A 187 18.90 -11.78 -21.68
CA ILE A 187 19.07 -13.00 -20.89
C ILE A 187 17.88 -13.18 -19.95
N MET A 188 17.65 -14.42 -19.50
CA MET A 188 16.75 -14.65 -18.37
C MET A 188 17.50 -14.38 -17.07
N SER A 189 16.98 -13.46 -16.26
CA SER A 189 17.56 -13.08 -14.97
C SER A 189 16.54 -13.34 -13.88
N CYS A 190 16.99 -13.99 -12.81
CA CYS A 190 16.17 -14.33 -11.65
C CYS A 190 16.66 -13.54 -10.44
N LYS A 191 15.80 -12.67 -9.91
CA LYS A 191 16.11 -11.79 -8.78
C LYS A 191 15.06 -11.96 -7.69
N TYR A 192 15.33 -11.46 -6.48
CA TYR A 192 14.43 -11.59 -5.35
C TYR A 192 13.10 -10.88 -5.63
N ALA A 193 12.01 -11.56 -5.27
CA ALA A 193 10.66 -11.01 -5.36
C ALA A 193 10.44 -9.88 -4.33
N ASN A 194 9.37 -9.12 -4.51
CA ASN A 194 8.95 -8.07 -3.58
C ASN A 194 8.61 -8.68 -2.21
N GLY A 195 9.09 -8.04 -1.14
CA GLY A 195 9.06 -8.46 0.25
C GLY A 195 10.24 -9.35 0.68
N GLU A 196 11.03 -9.89 -0.27
CA GLU A 196 12.20 -10.72 0.00
C GLU A 196 13.40 -9.93 0.50
N LYS A 197 14.28 -10.58 1.26
CA LYS A 197 15.45 -9.93 1.85
C LYS A 197 16.47 -9.57 0.76
N CYS A 198 16.99 -8.35 0.79
CA CYS A 198 18.04 -7.85 -0.11
C CYS A 198 19.14 -7.12 0.66
N SER A 199 20.28 -6.94 0.02
CA SER A 199 21.35 -6.07 0.54
C SER A 199 21.58 -4.86 -0.37
N ILE A 200 21.33 -5.01 -1.68
CA ILE A 200 21.46 -3.96 -2.68
C ILE A 200 20.31 -4.05 -3.69
N SER A 201 19.97 -2.92 -4.31
CA SER A 201 18.83 -2.87 -5.26
C SER A 201 18.98 -3.79 -6.47
N SER A 202 20.22 -4.16 -6.86
CA SER A 202 20.44 -5.12 -7.95
C SER A 202 20.07 -6.56 -7.59
N ASP A 203 19.90 -6.88 -6.31
CA ASP A 203 19.40 -8.19 -5.87
C ASP A 203 17.90 -8.33 -6.14
N CYS A 204 17.20 -7.20 -6.29
CA CYS A 204 15.76 -7.13 -6.46
C CYS A 204 15.36 -7.17 -7.92
N ASP A 205 14.20 -7.77 -8.16
CA ASP A 205 13.53 -7.76 -9.45
C ASP A 205 13.45 -6.36 -10.08
N GLN A 206 13.57 -6.23 -11.41
CA GLN A 206 13.88 -4.95 -12.12
C GLN A 206 12.93 -3.75 -11.87
N PHE A 207 11.77 -3.98 -11.27
CA PHE A 207 10.78 -2.94 -10.93
C PHE A 207 10.81 -2.57 -9.44
N ASN A 208 11.67 -3.22 -8.65
CA ASN A 208 11.82 -3.06 -7.22
C ASN A 208 13.22 -2.52 -6.90
N VAL A 209 13.36 -1.97 -5.70
CA VAL A 209 14.63 -1.55 -5.10
C VAL A 209 14.76 -2.16 -3.72
N CYS A 210 15.98 -2.17 -3.18
CA CYS A 210 16.19 -2.59 -1.81
C CYS A 210 15.88 -1.44 -0.86
N ASP A 211 14.98 -1.65 0.08
CA ASP A 211 14.71 -0.71 1.17
C ASP A 211 15.77 -0.88 2.27
N ASP A 212 16.62 0.12 2.47
CA ASP A 212 17.67 0.08 3.48
C ASP A 212 17.14 -0.03 4.92
N LEU A 213 15.92 0.43 5.20
CA LEU A 213 15.34 0.41 6.55
C LEU A 213 14.84 -0.99 6.94
N TYR A 214 14.24 -1.69 5.99
CA TYR A 214 13.66 -3.02 6.22
C TYR A 214 14.51 -4.16 5.64
N GLU A 215 15.54 -3.85 4.85
CA GLU A 215 16.40 -4.77 4.11
C GLU A 215 15.60 -5.70 3.17
N VAL A 216 14.58 -5.16 2.49
CA VAL A 216 13.71 -5.96 1.61
C VAL A 216 13.42 -5.28 0.28
N CYS A 217 13.19 -6.12 -0.74
CA CYS A 217 12.81 -5.64 -2.06
C CYS A 217 11.41 -5.04 -2.00
N THR A 218 11.26 -3.78 -2.37
CA THR A 218 9.98 -3.07 -2.37
C THR A 218 9.86 -2.16 -3.59
N TYR A 219 8.68 -1.64 -3.85
CA TYR A 219 8.46 -0.65 -4.89
C TYR A 219 9.19 0.67 -4.57
N PRO A 220 9.84 1.34 -5.55
CA PRO A 220 10.65 2.54 -5.29
C PRO A 220 9.94 3.65 -4.53
N MET A 221 8.64 3.89 -4.79
CA MET A 221 7.90 4.94 -4.08
C MET A 221 7.73 4.63 -2.58
N ILE A 222 7.64 3.36 -2.19
CA ILE A 222 7.54 2.96 -0.78
C ILE A 222 8.88 3.18 -0.10
N ALA A 223 9.98 2.69 -0.70
CA ALA A 223 11.33 2.93 -0.19
C ALA A 223 11.62 4.44 -0.04
N GLU A 224 11.28 5.25 -1.05
CA GLU A 224 11.44 6.70 -0.98
C GLU A 224 10.57 7.36 0.11
N SER A 225 9.33 6.90 0.27
CA SER A 225 8.43 7.41 1.30
C SER A 225 9.04 7.21 2.70
N HIS A 226 9.65 6.06 2.98
CA HIS A 226 10.32 5.81 4.26
C HIS A 226 11.49 6.77 4.52
N HIS A 227 12.22 7.18 3.49
CA HIS A 227 13.29 8.17 3.63
C HIS A 227 12.76 9.59 3.86
N LYS A 228 11.63 9.95 3.24
CA LYS A 228 11.04 11.30 3.31
C LYS A 228 10.17 11.51 4.56
N ASN A 229 9.46 10.47 5.01
CA ASN A 229 8.57 10.50 6.18
C ASN A 229 9.31 10.41 7.52
N LYS A 230 10.58 10.85 7.57
CA LYS A 230 11.26 11.15 8.84
C LYS A 230 10.62 12.31 9.59
N PHE A 231 9.72 13.08 8.98
CA PHE A 231 8.86 13.99 9.74
C PHE A 231 7.85 13.13 10.50
N PRO A 232 7.96 13.05 11.83
CA PRO A 232 7.16 12.11 12.57
C PRO A 232 5.69 12.55 12.55
N ASP A 233 4.77 11.65 12.19
CA ASP A 233 3.33 11.91 12.28
C ASP A 233 2.93 12.47 13.65
N TYR A 234 3.65 12.10 14.72
CA TYR A 234 3.43 12.65 16.06
C TYR A 234 3.58 14.18 16.11
N VAL A 235 4.46 14.79 15.31
CA VAL A 235 4.64 16.25 15.26
C VAL A 235 3.40 16.92 14.67
N PHE A 236 2.82 16.31 13.63
CA PHE A 236 1.56 16.79 13.05
C PHE A 236 0.41 16.66 14.05
N PHE A 237 0.21 15.47 14.64
CA PHE A 237 -0.85 15.26 15.63
C PHE A 237 -0.68 16.14 16.87
N PHE A 238 0.55 16.32 17.34
CA PHE A 238 0.84 17.23 18.45
C PHE A 238 0.54 18.69 18.09
N GLY A 239 0.87 19.12 16.87
CA GLY A 239 0.55 20.46 16.35
C GLY A 239 -0.96 20.71 16.27
N VAL A 240 -1.74 19.75 15.76
CA VAL A 240 -3.20 19.83 15.72
C VAL A 240 -3.78 19.85 17.14
N SER A 241 -3.32 18.96 18.02
CA SER A 241 -3.78 18.91 19.42
C SER A 241 -3.52 20.21 20.16
N MET A 242 -2.32 20.78 20.04
CA MET A 242 -1.98 22.07 20.65
C MET A 242 -2.84 23.21 20.09
N THR A 243 -3.13 23.21 18.79
CA THR A 243 -4.02 24.20 18.16
C THR A 243 -5.43 24.12 18.74
N VAL A 244 -5.98 22.92 18.88
CA VAL A 244 -7.31 22.69 19.49
C VAL A 244 -7.35 23.20 20.94
N ILE A 245 -6.31 22.91 21.73
CA ILE A 245 -6.20 23.39 23.11
C ILE A 245 -6.18 24.93 23.17
N ILE A 246 -5.42 25.58 22.28
CA ILE A 246 -5.37 27.05 22.18
C ILE A 246 -6.75 27.62 21.84
N VAL A 247 -7.46 27.04 20.87
CA VAL A 247 -8.82 27.48 20.51
C VAL A 247 -9.79 27.34 21.68
N ILE A 248 -9.76 26.21 22.40
CA ILE A 248 -10.59 26.01 23.59
C ILE A 248 -10.25 27.05 24.66
N ALA A 249 -8.96 27.30 24.92
CA ALA A 249 -8.54 28.31 25.88
C ALA A 249 -9.02 29.72 25.51
N LEU A 250 -8.98 30.10 24.23
CA LEU A 250 -9.50 31.39 23.74
C LEU A 250 -11.03 31.50 23.89
N VAL A 251 -11.77 30.41 23.64
CA VAL A 251 -13.23 30.37 23.86
C VAL A 251 -13.55 30.51 25.35
N VAL A 252 -12.83 29.83 26.23
CA VAL A 252 -13.00 29.95 27.68
C VAL A 252 -12.68 31.38 28.13
N LEU A 253 -11.54 31.96 27.72
CA LEU A 253 -11.15 33.32 28.08
C LEU A 253 -12.17 34.37 27.61
N SER A 254 -12.65 34.26 26.38
CA SER A 254 -13.68 35.15 25.86
C SER A 254 -15.01 34.99 26.59
N SER A 255 -15.42 33.77 26.94
CA SER A 255 -16.62 33.53 27.75
C SER A 255 -16.51 34.13 29.15
N LEU A 256 -15.36 33.99 29.81
CA LEU A 256 -15.10 34.58 31.13
C LEU A 256 -15.11 36.11 31.07
N PHE A 257 -14.56 36.68 30.00
CA PHE A 257 -14.60 38.11 29.75
C PHE A 257 -16.05 38.62 29.61
N VAL A 258 -16.87 37.96 28.79
CA VAL A 258 -18.29 38.30 28.62
C VAL A 258 -19.05 38.18 29.94
N MET A 259 -18.83 37.11 30.70
CA MET A 259 -19.45 36.92 32.02
C MET A 259 -19.03 38.02 33.01
N SER A 260 -17.77 38.48 32.94
CA SER A 260 -17.29 39.59 33.77
C SER A 260 -17.97 40.91 33.41
N CYS A 261 -18.14 41.21 32.12
CA CYS A 261 -18.89 42.39 31.67
C CYS A 261 -20.36 42.35 32.11
N ILE A 262 -21.02 41.19 32.00
CA ILE A 262 -22.39 40.99 32.47
C ILE A 262 -22.49 41.23 33.98
N TYR A 263 -21.52 40.72 34.76
CA TYR A 263 -21.50 40.88 36.21
C TYR A 263 -21.42 42.36 36.62
N VAL A 264 -20.54 43.15 35.99
CA VAL A 264 -20.42 44.59 36.24
C VAL A 264 -21.73 45.32 35.90
N ALA A 265 -22.33 45.01 34.74
CA ALA A 265 -23.61 45.61 34.35
C ALA A 265 -24.74 45.28 35.34
N ILE A 266 -24.77 44.06 35.87
CA ILE A 266 -25.75 43.66 36.91
C ILE A 266 -25.50 44.42 38.22
N ASP A 267 -24.24 44.65 38.61
CA ASP A 267 -23.89 45.38 39.83
C ASP A 267 -24.30 46.86 39.74
N GLU A 268 -24.05 47.51 38.61
CA GLU A 268 -24.53 48.87 38.33
C GLU A 268 -26.06 48.94 38.36
N LEU A 269 -26.74 47.97 37.76
CA LEU A 269 -28.20 47.90 37.79
C LEU A 269 -28.74 47.73 39.21
N LYS A 270 -28.10 46.90 40.04
CA LYS A 270 -28.45 46.73 41.46
C LYS A 270 -28.29 48.02 42.25
N ASN A 271 -27.18 48.75 42.03
CA ASN A 271 -26.94 50.04 42.69
C ASN A 271 -28.00 51.08 42.29
N ILE A 272 -28.37 51.15 41.01
CA ILE A 272 -29.46 52.02 40.54
C ILE A 272 -30.80 51.63 41.19
N LEU A 273 -31.12 50.34 41.23
CA LEU A 273 -32.37 49.85 41.82
C LEU A 273 -32.46 50.15 43.33
N PHE A 274 -31.34 50.05 44.05
CA PHE A 274 -31.26 50.35 45.48
C PHE A 274 -31.50 51.83 45.77
N ASN A 275 -30.89 52.73 44.98
CA ASN A 275 -31.11 54.18 45.11
C ASN A 275 -32.58 54.56 44.85
N ILE A 276 -33.19 54.01 43.79
CA ILE A 276 -34.61 54.24 43.50
C ILE A 276 -35.49 53.77 44.67
N THR A 277 -35.20 52.60 45.24
CA THR A 277 -35.98 52.04 46.35
C THR A 277 -35.88 52.89 47.61
N ASP A 278 -34.72 53.50 47.89
CA ASP A 278 -34.54 54.38 49.05
C ASP A 278 -35.31 55.71 48.88
N ASP A 279 -35.30 56.29 47.68
CA ASP A 279 -36.10 57.48 47.35
C ASP A 279 -37.61 57.24 47.55
N TYR A 280 -38.12 56.07 47.13
CA TYR A 280 -39.51 55.69 47.36
C TYR A 280 -39.85 55.57 48.86
N ARG A 281 -38.94 55.04 49.68
CA ARG A 281 -39.15 54.95 51.14
C ARG A 281 -39.21 56.32 51.81
N GLN A 282 -38.39 57.28 51.37
CA GLN A 282 -38.42 58.63 51.93
C GLN A 282 -39.75 59.33 51.64
N LEU A 283 -40.27 59.19 50.42
CA LEU A 283 -41.59 59.74 50.05
C LEU A 283 -42.73 59.14 50.89
N GLU A 284 -42.70 57.85 51.20
CA GLU A 284 -43.71 57.20 52.04
C GLU A 284 -43.68 57.71 53.50
N SER A 285 -42.50 58.06 54.03
CA SER A 285 -42.36 58.60 55.38
C SER A 285 -42.81 60.06 55.57
N THR A 286 -43.08 60.77 54.47
CA THR A 286 -43.44 62.20 54.50
C THR A 286 -44.94 62.45 54.32
N ASN A 287 -45.71 61.41 54.00
CA ASN A 287 -47.17 61.42 53.93
C ASN A 287 -47.78 60.80 55.19
#